data_AF-A0A1Q8QIF7-F1
#
_entry.id   AF-A0A1Q8QIF7-F1
#
_cell.length_a   1.000
_cell.length_b   1.000
_cell.length_c   1.000
_cell.angle_alpha   90.00
_cell.angle_beta   90.00
_cell.angle_gamma   90.00
#
_symmetry.space_group_name_H-M   'P 1'
#
loop_
_entity.id
_entity.type
_entity.pdbx_description
1 polymer ?
#
loop_
_entity_poly.entity_id
_entity_poly.type
_entity_poly.pdbx_seq_one_letter_code
_entity_poly.pdbx_strand_id
1 'polypeptide(L)' 'MAFSNLIPGDLVFFNLTSGKQVSHVGIYIGSNQFISATSSKGIAIYSFTPYWTKAYVGAKRVY' A
#
# COMPACT_ATOMS: atom_id res chain seq x y z
N MET A 1 4.98 -13.78 -5.92
CA MET A 1 4.64 -12.39 -6.29
C MET A 1 4.76 -11.53 -5.05
N ALA A 2 5.16 -10.25 -5.14
CA ALA A 2 5.50 -9.39 -3.98
C ALA A 2 4.42 -9.26 -2.88
N PHE A 3 3.19 -9.70 -3.17
CA PHE A 3 2.02 -9.63 -2.29
C PHE A 3 1.56 -10.99 -1.73
N SER A 4 2.23 -12.09 -2.06
CA SER A 4 1.73 -13.45 -1.75
C SER A 4 1.62 -13.78 -0.26
N ASN A 5 2.27 -13.00 0.61
CA ASN A 5 2.30 -13.22 2.05
C ASN A 5 1.50 -12.15 2.83
N LEU A 6 0.83 -11.23 2.14
CA LEU A 6 0.01 -10.20 2.79
C LEU A 6 -1.30 -10.81 3.29
N ILE A 7 -1.66 -10.49 4.54
CA ILE A 7 -2.97 -10.80 5.11
C ILE A 7 -3.69 -9.50 5.51
N PRO A 8 -5.03 -9.48 5.52
CA PRO A 8 -5.78 -8.32 5.98
C PRO A 8 -5.27 -7.78 7.31
N GLY A 9 -4.99 -6.49 7.38
CA GLY A 9 -4.40 -5.81 8.54
C GLY A 9 -2.92 -5.45 8.40
N ASP A 10 -2.20 -6.04 7.43
CA ASP A 10 -0.80 -5.66 7.17
C ASP A 10 -0.69 -4.20 6.70
N LEU A 11 0.29 -3.47 7.23
CA LEU A 11 0.62 -2.13 6.74
C LEU A 11 1.43 -2.26 5.45
N VAL A 12 1.00 -1.58 4.40
CA VAL A 12 1.67 -1.55 3.10
C VAL A 12 2.24 -0.16 2.87
N PHE A 13 3.52 -0.09 2.52
CA PHE A 13 4.28 1.15 2.41
C PHE A 13 4.65 1.45 0.96
N PHE A 14 4.51 2.72 0.59
CA PHE A 14 4.77 3.18 -0.77
C PHE A 14 5.69 4.40 -0.78
N ASN A 15 6.42 4.54 -1.87
CA ASN A 15 7.16 5.74 -2.21
C ASN A 15 6.56 6.37 -3.48
N LEU A 16 5.79 7.43 -3.28
CA LEU A 16 5.12 8.20 -4.32
C LEU A 16 5.91 9.48 -4.71
N THR A 17 7.08 9.66 -4.10
CA THR A 17 7.92 10.87 -4.27
C THR A 17 9.27 10.52 -4.89
N SER A 18 9.95 11.51 -5.46
CA SER A 18 11.34 11.35 -5.92
C SER A 18 12.25 11.15 -4.71
N GLY A 19 12.81 9.96 -4.54
CA GLY A 19 13.72 9.63 -3.43
C GLY A 19 13.69 8.16 -3.04
N LYS A 20 14.25 7.82 -1.87
CA LYS A 20 14.24 6.45 -1.29
C LYS A 20 13.36 6.29 -0.05
N GLN A 21 12.68 7.35 0.38
CA GLN A 21 11.91 7.34 1.63
C GLN A 21 10.47 6.91 1.38
N VAL A 22 9.88 6.19 2.33
CA VAL A 22 8.45 5.88 2.35
C VAL A 22 7.69 7.21 2.51
N SER A 23 6.72 7.45 1.63
CA SER A 23 5.94 8.69 1.61
C SER A 23 4.45 8.46 1.80
N HIS A 24 3.98 7.21 1.77
CA HIS A 24 2.58 6.86 1.90
C HIS A 24 2.39 5.49 2.54
N VAL A 25 1.27 5.31 3.24
CA VAL A 25 0.92 4.06 3.92
C VAL A 25 -0.54 3.71 3.67
N GLY A 26 -0.83 2.42 3.57
CA GLY A 26 -2.19 1.88 3.57
C GLY A 26 -2.29 0.63 4.43
N ILE A 27 -3.51 0.18 4.64
CA ILE A 27 -3.82 -1.08 5.33
C ILE A 27 -4.32 -2.06 4.29
N TYR A 28 -3.66 -3.21 4.15
CA TYR A 28 -4.10 -4.27 3.26
C TYR A 28 -5.42 -4.86 3.76
N ILE A 29 -6.38 -5.08 2.86
CA ILE A 29 -7.72 -5.59 3.21
C ILE A 29 -8.04 -6.93 2.55
N GLY A 30 -7.08 -7.55 1.87
CA GLY A 30 -7.29 -8.77 1.08
C GLY A 30 -7.56 -8.47 -0.39
N SER A 31 -7.72 -9.53 -1.18
CA SER A 31 -8.10 -9.44 -2.61
C SER A 31 -7.25 -8.48 -3.44
N ASN A 32 -5.96 -8.34 -3.13
CA ASN A 32 -5.05 -7.41 -3.78
C ASN A 32 -5.50 -5.93 -3.68
N GLN A 33 -6.15 -5.59 -2.56
CA GLN A 33 -6.65 -4.26 -2.25
C GLN A 33 -6.14 -3.75 -0.90
N PHE A 34 -6.08 -2.43 -0.77
CA PHE A 34 -5.74 -1.74 0.45
C PHE A 34 -6.59 -0.48 0.61
N ILE A 35 -6.82 -0.07 1.85
CA ILE A 35 -7.46 1.20 2.19
C ILE A 35 -6.38 2.22 2.57
N SER A 36 -6.50 3.44 2.06
CA SER A 36 -5.59 4.53 2.44
C SER A 36 -6.26 5.90 2.30
N ALA A 37 -5.66 6.91 2.92
CA ALA A 37 -6.11 8.30 2.85
C ALA A 37 -5.25 9.07 1.84
N THR A 38 -5.81 9.42 0.68
CA THR A 38 -5.12 10.23 -0.33
C THR A 38 -5.59 11.68 -0.29
N SER A 39 -4.73 12.60 -0.72
CA SER A 39 -5.07 14.04 -0.78
C SER A 39 -6.21 14.35 -1.76
N SER A 40 -6.41 13.54 -2.80
CA SER A 40 -7.40 13.79 -3.85
C SER A 40 -8.78 13.18 -3.58
N LYS A 41 -8.86 12.09 -2.83
CA LYS A 41 -10.13 11.36 -2.59
C LYS A 41 -10.44 11.10 -1.11
N GLY A 42 -9.60 11.56 -0.19
CA GLY A 42 -9.72 11.20 1.22
C GLY A 42 -9.51 9.70 1.40
N ILE A 43 -10.31 9.08 2.26
CA ILE A 43 -10.23 7.64 2.57
C ILE A 43 -10.89 6.83 1.44
N ALA A 44 -10.11 6.01 0.76
CA ALA A 44 -10.60 5.18 -0.34
C ALA A 44 -9.89 3.83 -0.41
N ILE A 45 -10.57 2.87 -1.05
CA ILE A 45 -10.05 1.54 -1.37
C ILE A 45 -9.36 1.60 -2.74
N TYR A 46 -8.15 1.05 -2.81
CA TYR A 46 -7.37 0.93 -4.03
C TYR A 46 -6.94 -0.51 -4.26
N SER A 47 -6.91 -0.92 -5.52
CA SER A 47 -6.27 -2.16 -5.94
C SER A 47 -4.78 -1.91 -6.24
N PHE A 48 -3.93 -2.93 -6.10
CA PHE A 48 -2.53 -2.86 -6.54
C PHE A 48 -2.41 -2.85 -8.07
N THR A 49 -2.71 -1.69 -8.66
CA THR A 49 -2.46 -1.41 -10.08
C THR A 49 -0.95 -1.26 -10.33
N PRO A 50 -0.48 -1.27 -11.60
CA PRO A 50 0.95 -1.08 -11.90
C PRO A 50 1.56 0.18 -11.28
N TYR A 51 0.77 1.24 -11.10
CA TYR A 51 1.18 2.46 -10.40
C TYR A 51 1.56 2.17 -8.93
N TRP A 52 0.67 1.53 -8.18
CA TRP A 52 0.88 1.19 -6.77
C TRP A 52 1.95 0.11 -6.60
N THR A 53 1.99 -0.87 -7.50
CA THR A 53 3.01 -1.92 -7.49
C THR A 53 4.40 -1.36 -7.76
N LYS A 54 4.55 -0.38 -8.65
CA LYS A 54 5.83 0.30 -8.90
C LYS A 54 6.29 1.12 -7.69
N ALA A 55 5.35 1.71 -6.96
CA ALA A 55 5.63 2.51 -5.77
C ALA A 55 5.79 1.66 -4.50
N TYR A 56 5.49 0.36 -4.53
CA TYR A 56 5.50 -0.50 -3.36
C TYR A 56 6.92 -0.69 -2.84
N VAL A 57 7.12 -0.38 -1.55
CA VAL A 57 8.41 -0.51 -0.86
C VAL A 57 8.46 -1.82 -0.07
N GLY A 58 7.34 -2.19 0.56
CA GLY A 58 7.24 -3.36 1.41
C GLY A 58 6.03 -3.31 2.32
N ALA A 59 5.92 -4.31 3.20
CA ALA A 59 4.85 -4.38 4.19
C ALA A 59 5.39 -4.79 5.55
N LYS A 60 4.65 -4.41 6.60
CA LYS A 60 4.93 -4.81 7.97
C LYS A 60 3.64 -5.22 8.66
N ARG A 61 3.70 -6.38 9.31
CA ARG A 61 2.70 -6.81 10.28
C ARG A 61 3.08 -6.28 11.66
N VAL A 62 2.13 -5.66 12.34
CA VAL A 62 2.36 -5.01 13.65
C VAL A 62 1.85 -5.87 14.81
N TYR A 63 1.07 -6.90 14.53
CA TYR A 63 0.42 -7.78 15.51
C TYR A 63 0.77 -9.25 15.27
#